data_AF-A0A238VB50-F1
#
_entry.id   AF-A0A238VB50-F1
#
_cell.length_a   1.000
_cell.length_b   1.000
_cell.length_c   1.000
_cell.angle_alpha   90.00
_cell.angle_beta   90.00
_cell.angle_gamma   90.00
#
_symmetry.space_group_name_H-M   'P 1'
#
loop_
_entity.id
_entity.type
_entity.pdbx_description
1 polymer ?
#
loop_
_entity_poly.entity_id
_entity_poly.type
_entity_poly.pdbx_seq_one_letter_code
_entity_poly.pdbx_strand_id
1 'polypeptide(L)'
;MPRTSAGILLYRLRPTGPEVLLGHMGGPFWMNKDDGGWSIPKGEHGPDEDPLAVARREFAEELGAPVPAGDLLPLGTLRVTSGKVLAVWAVEGDLDAAAARSNTFTME
;
A
#
# COMPACT_ATOMS: atom_id res chain seq x y z
N MET A 1 -19.62 -4.03 10.90
CA MET A 1 -18.58 -2.99 11.10
C MET A 1 -17.98 -2.64 9.75
N PRO A 2 -17.63 -1.37 9.45
CA PRO A 2 -16.91 -1.07 8.23
C PRO A 2 -15.57 -1.82 8.25
N ARG A 3 -15.20 -2.47 7.14
CA ARG A 3 -13.85 -3.04 7.00
C ARG A 3 -12.84 -1.89 7.10
N THR A 4 -11.78 -2.07 7.88
CA THR A 4 -10.70 -1.10 8.07
C THR A 4 -9.44 -1.59 7.38
N SER A 5 -8.69 -0.66 6.80
CA SER A 5 -7.41 -0.92 6.16
C SER A 5 -6.41 0.18 6.50
N ALA A 6 -5.13 -0.18 6.36
CA ALA A 6 -4.01 0.71 6.58
C ALA A 6 -2.96 0.51 5.49
N GLY A 7 -2.35 1.60 4.99
CA GLY A 7 -1.36 1.53 3.91
C GLY A 7 -0.32 2.65 3.95
N ILE A 8 0.77 2.45 3.20
CA ILE A 8 1.88 3.40 3.11
C ILE A 8 2.04 3.89 1.66
N LEU A 9 2.08 5.21 1.50
CA LEU A 9 2.44 5.89 0.26
C LEU A 9 3.94 6.20 0.30
N LEU A 10 4.75 5.39 -0.37
CA LEU A 10 6.14 5.75 -0.63
C LEU A 10 6.18 6.84 -1.70
N TYR A 11 6.90 7.92 -1.45
CA TYR A 11 7.14 8.97 -2.43
C TYR A 11 8.62 9.33 -2.50
N ARG A 12 9.03 9.90 -3.62
CA ARG A 12 10.34 10.53 -3.79
C ARG A 12 10.20 11.86 -4.49
N LEU A 13 11.03 12.82 -4.14
CA LEU A 13 11.05 14.12 -4.78
C LEU A 13 12.07 14.11 -5.93
N ARG A 14 11.62 14.48 -7.13
CA ARG A 14 12.46 14.71 -8.31
C ARG A 14 12.36 16.17 -8.74
N PRO A 15 13.33 16.71 -9.51
CA PRO A 15 13.26 18.07 -10.04
C PRO A 15 11.98 18.35 -10.86
N THR A 16 11.41 17.31 -11.47
CA THR A 16 10.18 17.36 -12.27
C THR A 16 8.90 17.28 -11.44
N GLY A 17 8.99 16.98 -10.14
CA GLY A 17 7.85 16.82 -9.25
C GLY A 17 7.96 15.58 -8.35
N PRO A 18 6.99 15.38 -7.43
CA PRO A 18 6.90 14.17 -6.63
C PRO A 18 6.51 12.97 -7.50
N GLU A 19 7.15 11.84 -7.23
CA GLU A 19 6.79 10.53 -7.76
C GLU A 19 6.33 9.64 -6.62
N VAL A 20 5.36 8.76 -6.88
CA VAL A 20 4.80 7.86 -5.87
C VAL A 20 4.85 6.41 -6.34
N LEU A 21 5.02 5.48 -5.39
CA LEU A 21 4.95 4.06 -5.66
C LEU A 21 3.48 3.61 -5.65
N LEU A 22 3.06 2.97 -6.75
CA LEU A 22 1.76 2.32 -6.86
C LEU A 22 1.96 0.86 -7.26
N GLY A 23 1.16 -0.02 -6.67
CA GLY A 23 1.02 -1.41 -7.08
C GLY A 23 -0.19 -1.59 -7.98
N HIS A 24 -0.01 -2.29 -9.10
CA HIS A 24 -1.13 -2.75 -9.92
C HIS A 24 -1.64 -4.09 -9.38
N MET A 25 -2.94 -4.17 -9.12
CA MET A 25 -3.57 -5.39 -8.67
C MET A 25 -3.47 -6.45 -9.78
N GLY A 26 -2.72 -7.51 -9.49
CA GLY A 26 -2.54 -8.64 -10.40
C GLY A 26 -3.58 -9.75 -10.23
N GLY A 27 -3.34 -10.84 -10.95
CA GLY A 27 -4.14 -12.07 -10.87
C GLY A 27 -5.35 -12.11 -11.81
N PRO A 28 -6.03 -13.26 -11.90
CA PRO A 28 -7.06 -13.52 -12.90
C PRO A 28 -8.25 -12.55 -12.83
N PHE A 29 -8.53 -11.97 -11.66
CA PHE A 29 -9.60 -11.00 -11.46
C PHE A 29 -9.32 -9.59 -12.01
N TRP A 30 -8.05 -9.28 -12.29
CA TRP A 30 -7.59 -7.95 -12.71
C TRP A 30 -6.84 -7.95 -14.05
N MET A 31 -6.73 -9.11 -14.70
CA MET A 31 -6.06 -9.32 -15.99
C MET A 31 -6.50 -8.35 -17.11
N ASN A 32 -7.74 -7.84 -17.06
CA ASN A 32 -8.29 -6.92 -18.06
C ASN A 32 -8.66 -5.53 -17.47
N LYS A 33 -8.13 -5.18 -16.29
CA LYS A 33 -8.48 -3.93 -15.57
C LYS A 33 -7.25 -3.06 -15.34
N ASP A 34 -6.71 -2.50 -16.41
CA ASP A 34 -5.48 -1.72 -16.35
C ASP A 34 -5.68 -0.39 -15.61
N ASP A 35 -6.63 0.45 -16.03
CA ASP A 35 -6.81 1.80 -15.49
C ASP A 35 -7.38 1.83 -14.06
N GLY A 36 -8.06 0.77 -13.62
CA GLY A 36 -8.73 0.69 -12.32
C GLY A 36 -8.00 -0.15 -11.26
N GLY A 37 -6.87 -0.76 -11.62
CA GLY A 37 -6.15 -1.72 -10.78
C GLY A 37 -5.08 -1.11 -9.87
N TRP A 38 -4.86 0.20 -9.88
CA TRP A 38 -3.75 0.82 -9.16
C TRP A 38 -4.10 1.20 -7.73
N SER A 39 -3.22 0.89 -6.79
CA SER A 39 -3.35 1.25 -5.38
C SER A 39 -2.00 1.40 -4.68
N ILE A 40 -2.01 1.83 -3.42
CA ILE A 40 -0.85 1.70 -2.54
C ILE A 40 -0.84 0.29 -1.89
N PRO A 41 0.34 -0.20 -1.45
CA PRO A 41 0.42 -1.37 -0.56
C PRO A 41 -0.38 -1.13 0.72
N LYS A 42 -1.30 -2.05 1.03
CA LYS A 42 -2.26 -1.88 2.14
C LYS A 42 -2.96 -3.20 2.47
N GLY A 43 -3.17 -3.42 3.76
CA GLY A 43 -3.91 -4.58 4.27
C GLY A 43 -5.17 -4.22 5.01
N GLU A 44 -5.97 -5.23 5.31
CA GLU A 44 -7.04 -5.13 6.28
C GLU A 44 -6.53 -5.36 7.70
N HIS A 45 -7.23 -4.78 8.67
CA HIS A 45 -6.93 -5.02 10.07
C HIS A 45 -8.20 -5.05 10.91
N GLY A 46 -8.15 -5.82 11.99
CA GLY A 46 -9.17 -5.89 13.03
C GLY A 46 -9.10 -4.69 14.00
N PRO A 47 -10.02 -4.65 14.98
CA PRO A 47 -10.09 -3.58 15.98
C PRO A 47 -8.92 -3.59 16.98
N ASP A 48 -8.26 -4.73 17.16
CA ASP A 48 -7.18 -4.91 18.15
C ASP A 48 -5.77 -4.78 17.53
N GLU A 49 -5.69 -4.52 16.23
CA GLU A 49 -4.43 -4.36 15.51
C GLU A 49 -4.05 -2.88 15.38
N ASP A 50 -2.77 -2.57 15.59
CA ASP A 50 -2.24 -1.23 15.30
C ASP A 50 -2.22 -0.98 13.77
N PRO A 51 -2.96 0.02 13.27
CA PRO A 51 -3.01 0.31 11.84
C PRO A 51 -1.63 0.57 11.23
N LEU A 52 -0.72 1.23 11.94
CA LEU A 52 0.61 1.53 11.40
C LEU A 52 1.48 0.28 11.30
N ALA A 53 1.45 -0.58 12.31
CA ALA A 53 2.11 -1.89 12.26
C ALA A 53 1.60 -2.73 11.08
N VAL A 54 0.29 -2.74 10.83
CA VAL A 54 -0.30 -3.42 9.67
C VAL A 54 0.20 -2.82 8.36
N ALA A 55 0.16 -1.49 8.22
CA ALA A 55 0.62 -0.83 7.00
C ALA A 55 2.09 -1.15 6.68
N ARG A 56 2.95 -1.25 7.71
CA ARG A 56 4.36 -1.66 7.57
C ARG A 56 4.51 -3.13 7.16
N ARG A 57 3.74 -4.03 7.78
CA ARG A 57 3.73 -5.46 7.46
C ARG A 57 3.33 -5.69 6.00
N GLU A 58 2.25 -5.06 5.57
CA GLU A 58 1.69 -5.20 4.22
C GLU A 58 2.63 -4.61 3.15
N PHE A 59 3.26 -3.47 3.43
CA PHE A 59 4.31 -2.94 2.55
C PHE A 59 5.44 -3.96 2.34
N ALA A 60 5.89 -4.62 3.42
CA ALA A 60 6.95 -5.63 3.33
C ALA A 60 6.50 -6.90 2.61
N GLU A 61 5.25 -7.33 2.82
CA GLU A 61 4.68 -8.52 2.16
C GLU A 61 4.44 -8.30 0.66
N GLU A 62 3.90 -7.15 0.26
CA GLU A 62 3.57 -6.85 -1.14
C GLU A 62 4.80 -6.47 -1.99
N LEU A 63 5.81 -5.83 -1.38
CA LEU A 63 6.99 -5.35 -2.10
C LEU A 63 8.24 -6.21 -1.89
N GLY A 64 8.25 -7.07 -0.87
CA GLY A 64 9.42 -7.88 -0.51
C GLY A 64 10.56 -7.07 0.12
N ALA A 65 10.28 -5.84 0.57
CA ALA A 65 11.25 -4.93 1.17
C ALA A 65 10.61 -4.15 2.33
N PRO A 66 11.35 -3.87 3.43
CA PRO A 66 10.81 -3.06 4.51
C PRO A 66 10.53 -1.63 4.05
N VAL A 67 9.63 -0.95 4.75
CA VAL A 67 9.42 0.49 4.58
C VAL A 67 10.74 1.22 4.79
N PRO A 68 11.16 2.12 3.87
CA PRO A 68 12.37 2.91 4.04
C PRO A 68 12.41 3.65 5.37
N ALA A 69 13.63 3.86 5.88
CA ALA A 69 13.82 4.68 7.07
C ALA A 69 13.42 6.13 6.78
N GLY A 70 12.60 6.71 7.67
CA GLY A 70 12.10 8.06 7.52
C GLY A 70 10.89 8.32 8.42
N ASP A 71 10.50 9.58 8.48
CA ASP A 71 9.32 10.00 9.22
C ASP A 71 8.05 9.60 8.46
N LEU A 72 7.18 8.84 9.11
CA LEU A 72 5.88 8.47 8.56
C LEU A 72 4.88 9.60 8.85
N LEU A 73 4.57 10.35 7.82
CA LEU A 73 3.64 11.47 7.86
C LEU A 73 2.20 10.96 7.76
N PRO A 74 1.34 11.16 8.78
CA PRO A 74 -0.05 10.76 8.69
C PRO A 74 -0.77 11.64 7.65
N LEU A 75 -1.31 11.02 6.59
CA LEU A 75 -2.16 11.70 5.61
C LEU A 75 -3.64 11.69 6.03
N GLY A 76 -3.96 10.96 7.09
CA GLY A 76 -5.31 10.84 7.66
C GLY A 76 -6.05 9.60 7.17
N THR A 77 -7.37 9.66 7.29
CA THR A 77 -8.26 8.53 7.06
C THR A 77 -9.34 8.90 6.07
N LEU A 78 -9.59 8.05 5.08
CA LEU A 78 -10.60 8.26 4.04
C LEU A 78 -11.50 7.04 3.86
N ARG A 79 -12.75 7.27 3.46
CA ARG A 79 -13.68 6.20 3.06
C ARG A 79 -13.49 5.93 1.56
N VAL A 80 -13.13 4.71 1.22
CA VAL A 80 -12.93 4.29 -0.19
C VAL A 80 -14.22 3.70 -0.78
N THR A 81 -14.26 3.53 -2.10
CA THR A 81 -15.46 3.14 -2.88
C THR A 81 -16.11 1.82 -2.45
N SER A 82 -15.37 0.92 -1.82
CA SER A 82 -15.88 -0.33 -1.25
C SER A 82 -16.60 -0.16 0.10
N GLY A 83 -16.73 1.07 0.62
CA GLY A 83 -17.28 1.37 1.93
C GLY A 83 -16.29 1.17 3.09
N LYS A 84 -15.08 0.68 2.79
CA LYS A 84 -13.95 0.51 3.72
C LYS A 84 -13.36 1.86 4.14
N VAL A 85 -12.82 1.90 5.35
CA VAL A 85 -12.08 3.03 5.89
C VAL A 85 -10.59 2.73 5.76
N LEU A 86 -9.83 3.62 5.12
CA LEU A 86 -8.39 3.48 4.87
C LEU A 86 -7.62 4.57 5.63
N ALA A 87 -6.70 4.17 6.50
CA ALA A 87 -5.71 5.07 7.09
C ALA A 87 -4.41 5.05 6.24
N VAL A 88 -3.81 6.21 6.00
CA VAL A 88 -2.64 6.34 5.13
C VAL A 88 -1.52 7.12 5.80
N TRP A 89 -0.30 6.62 5.67
CA TRP A 89 0.94 7.34 5.99
C TRP A 89 1.78 7.53 4.73
N ALA A 90 2.47 8.65 4.62
CA ALA A 90 3.47 8.89 3.59
C ALA A 90 4.87 8.76 4.17
N VAL A 91 5.82 8.26 3.39
CA VAL A 91 7.24 8.25 3.74
C VAL A 91 8.04 8.59 2.50
N GLU A 92 9.07 9.42 2.67
CA GLU A 92 10.02 9.69 1.60
C GLU A 92 11.04 8.55 1.50
N GLY A 93 11.27 8.05 0.30
CA GLY A 93 12.29 7.04 0.05
C GLY A 93 12.33 6.58 -1.39
N ASP A 94 13.41 5.89 -1.75
CA ASP A 94 13.58 5.28 -3.06
C ASP A 94 13.47 3.76 -2.95
N LEU A 95 12.87 3.13 -3.95
CA LEU A 95 12.71 1.68 -4.05
C LEU A 95 12.82 1.28 -5.52
N ASP A 96 13.59 0.23 -5.80
CA ASP A 96 13.64 -0.36 -7.13
C ASP A 96 12.38 -1.19 -7.38
N ALA A 97 11.40 -0.59 -8.05
CA ALA A 97 10.13 -1.23 -8.35
C ALA A 97 10.29 -2.49 -9.23
N ALA A 98 11.36 -2.58 -10.03
CA ALA A 98 11.63 -3.77 -10.85
C ALA A 98 12.13 -4.96 -10.04
N ALA A 99 12.64 -4.71 -8.82
CA ALA A 99 13.09 -5.74 -7.89
C ALA A 99 12.00 -6.19 -6.91
N ALA A 100 10.82 -5.55 -6.90
CA ALA A 100 9.74 -5.87 -5.98
C ALA A 100 9.22 -7.30 -6.17
N ARG A 101 9.01 -8.01 -5.05
CA ARG A 101 8.49 -9.38 -5.05
C ARG A 101 7.46 -9.55 -3.94
N SER A 102 6.20 -9.74 -4.34
CA SER A 102 5.12 -10.03 -3.40
C SER A 102 5.26 -11.43 -2.79
N ASN A 103 4.69 -11.61 -1.61
CA ASN A 103 4.44 -12.92 -1.02
C ASN A 103 3.54 -13.80 -1.91
N THR A 104 3.55 -15.11 -1.64
CA THR A 104 2.70 -16.08 -2.31
C THR A 104 1.57 -16.53 -1.39
N PHE A 105 0.43 -16.89 -1.99
CA PHE A 105 -0.72 -17.46 -1.29
C PHE A 105 -1.34 -18.58 -2.13
N THR A 106 -2.15 -19.42 -1.51
CA THR A 106 -2.90 -20.48 -2.21
C THR A 106 -4.29 -19.98 -2.56
N MET A 107 -4.70 -20.15 -3.83
CA MET A 107 -6.09 -19.93 -4.26
C MET A 107 -6.90 -21.21 -4.04
N GLU A 108 -8.09 -21.07 -3.45
CA GLU A 108 -9.16 -22.09 -3.44
C GLU A 108 -10.19 -21.82 -4.54
#